data_AF-A0A952QJT7-F1
#
_entry.id   AF-A0A952QJT7-F1
#
_cell.length_a   1.000
_cell.length_b   1.000
_cell.length_c   1.000
_cell.angle_alpha   90.00
_cell.angle_beta   90.00
_cell.angle_gamma   90.00
#
_symmetry.space_group_name_H-M   'P 1'
#
loop_
_entity.id
_entity.type
_entity.pdbx_description
1 polymer ?
#
loop_
_entity_poly.entity_id
_entity_poly.type
_entity_poly.pdbx_seq_one_letter_code
_entity_poly.pdbx_strand_id
1 'polypeptide(L)'
;MSLALAVIAITLTCNETAEQEAMAAMVGFASRNLGKKVGDGQCADLPAEGLTSTNSKPFGTWPDYPDEGDYVWGRRTATLTAESHAGQLKPGEVLQFRDVVIVTKAGNAKFTFRAVHHTAVVESYEPSSGLVKILEQNSQGRAYVTRGTIDLNGLQAGTIWVYRPQPKSASSR
;
A
#
# COMPACT_ATOMS: atom_id res chain seq x y z
N MET A 1 28.22 -16.99 26.26
CA MET A 1 27.22 -16.14 25.58
C MET A 1 27.23 -16.51 24.10
N SER A 2 26.10 -17.01 23.62
CA SER A 2 26.01 -17.80 22.38
C SER A 2 26.03 -16.91 21.14
N LEU A 3 26.94 -17.17 20.19
CA LEU A 3 27.00 -16.51 18.87
C LEU A 3 25.66 -16.56 18.13
N ALA A 4 24.86 -17.63 18.35
CA ALA A 4 23.56 -17.79 17.72
C ALA A 4 22.57 -16.66 18.07
N LEU A 5 22.59 -16.17 19.31
CA LEU A 5 21.66 -15.14 19.76
C LEU A 5 21.98 -13.76 19.15
N ALA A 6 23.27 -13.47 18.97
CA ALA A 6 23.73 -12.23 18.33
C ALA A 6 23.44 -12.22 16.83
N VAL A 7 23.63 -13.35 16.13
CA VAL A 7 23.36 -13.46 14.69
C VAL A 7 21.86 -13.33 14.37
N ILE A 8 20.98 -13.90 15.20
CA ILE A 8 19.52 -13.78 15.04
C ILE A 8 19.05 -12.33 15.25
N ALA A 9 19.59 -11.63 16.26
CA ALA A 9 19.22 -10.24 16.53
C ALA A 9 19.69 -9.26 15.42
N ILE A 10 20.87 -9.49 14.84
CA ILE A 10 21.43 -8.66 13.75
C ILE A 10 20.64 -8.87 12.45
N THR A 11 20.21 -10.09 12.15
CA THR A 11 19.45 -10.38 10.92
C THR A 11 18.01 -9.84 10.97
N LEU A 12 17.33 -9.92 12.11
CA LEU A 12 15.99 -9.35 12.29
C LEU A 12 15.99 -7.82 12.11
N THR A 13 16.93 -7.13 12.74
CA THR A 13 17.01 -5.66 12.68
C THR A 13 17.38 -5.14 11.30
N CYS A 14 18.27 -5.84 10.57
CA CYS A 14 18.64 -5.47 9.20
C CYS A 14 17.46 -5.57 8.21
N ASN A 15 16.63 -6.61 8.35
CA ASN A 15 15.46 -6.79 7.48
C ASN A 15 14.36 -5.74 7.76
N GLU A 16 14.14 -5.38 9.02
CA GLU A 16 13.18 -4.31 9.37
C GLU A 16 13.61 -2.95 8.84
N THR A 17 14.90 -2.61 8.91
CA THR A 17 15.44 -1.36 8.35
C THR A 17 15.28 -1.32 6.83
N ALA A 18 15.61 -2.39 6.12
CA ALA A 18 15.45 -2.45 4.67
C ALA A 18 13.98 -2.32 4.23
N GLU A 19 13.05 -2.95 4.95
CA GLU A 19 11.61 -2.74 4.70
C GLU A 19 11.19 -1.28 4.94
N GLN A 20 11.67 -0.63 6.00
CA GLN A 20 11.38 0.78 6.28
C GLN A 20 11.91 1.71 5.21
N GLU A 21 13.13 1.47 4.72
CA GLU A 21 13.72 2.21 3.59
C GLU A 21 12.91 2.04 2.31
N ALA A 22 12.50 0.80 1.99
CA ALA A 22 11.65 0.53 0.82
C ALA A 22 10.30 1.25 0.92
N MET A 23 9.69 1.29 2.09
CA MET A 23 8.43 2.00 2.32
C MET A 23 8.60 3.52 2.19
N ALA A 24 9.64 4.10 2.80
CA ALA A 24 9.94 5.52 2.67
C ALA A 24 10.21 5.90 1.21
N ALA A 25 10.94 5.07 0.49
CA ALA A 25 11.23 5.26 -0.92
C ALA A 25 9.98 5.13 -1.80
N MET A 26 9.03 4.25 -1.43
CA MET A 26 7.75 4.08 -2.13
C MET A 26 6.90 5.35 -2.01
N VAL A 27 6.76 5.91 -0.80
CA VAL A 27 6.09 7.21 -0.59
C VAL A 27 6.79 8.31 -1.39
N GLY A 28 8.12 8.36 -1.34
CA GLY A 28 8.91 9.35 -2.07
C GLY A 28 8.72 9.26 -3.58
N PHE A 29 8.68 8.05 -4.14
CA PHE A 29 8.41 7.82 -5.56
C PHE A 29 7.01 8.31 -5.95
N ALA A 30 5.99 7.87 -5.24
CA ALA A 30 4.61 8.24 -5.53
C ALA A 30 4.40 9.77 -5.39
N SER A 31 4.97 10.38 -4.35
CA SER A 31 4.86 11.82 -4.09
C SER A 31 5.53 12.67 -5.17
N ARG A 32 6.73 12.29 -5.64
CA ARG A 32 7.44 13.01 -6.72
C ARG A 32 6.75 12.92 -8.09
N ASN A 33 5.82 11.97 -8.23
CA ASN A 33 5.01 11.77 -9.41
C ASN A 33 3.61 12.40 -9.33
N LEU A 34 3.27 13.10 -8.24
CA LEU A 34 2.02 13.86 -8.17
C LEU A 34 1.83 14.77 -9.40
N GLY A 35 0.65 14.69 -10.00
CA GLY A 35 0.30 15.42 -11.22
C GLY A 35 0.92 14.85 -12.51
N LYS A 36 1.68 13.76 -12.44
CA LYS A 36 2.31 13.11 -13.59
C LYS A 36 1.68 11.75 -13.84
N LYS A 37 1.68 11.34 -15.10
CA LYS A 37 1.32 9.98 -15.53
C LYS A 37 2.51 9.05 -15.28
N VAL A 38 2.28 7.94 -14.59
CA VAL A 38 3.25 6.84 -14.38
C VAL A 38 2.80 5.66 -15.24
N GLY A 39 3.75 5.03 -15.95
CA GLY A 39 3.45 3.94 -16.90
C GLY A 39 2.39 4.34 -17.93
N ASP A 40 1.44 3.44 -18.16
CA ASP A 40 0.33 3.65 -19.09
C ASP A 40 -0.87 4.37 -18.46
N GLY A 41 -0.76 4.77 -17.19
CA GLY A 41 -1.78 5.55 -16.50
C GLY A 41 -2.74 4.70 -15.68
N GLN A 42 -2.50 3.39 -15.53
CA GLN A 42 -3.32 2.49 -14.73
C GLN A 42 -3.03 2.67 -13.24
N CYS A 43 -3.96 2.21 -12.40
CA CYS A 43 -3.79 2.25 -10.94
C CYS A 43 -2.60 1.38 -10.48
N ALA A 44 -2.40 0.23 -11.14
CA ALA A 44 -1.33 -0.72 -10.88
C ALA A 44 0.07 -0.22 -11.28
N ASP A 45 0.17 0.69 -12.26
CA ASP A 45 1.47 1.20 -12.74
C ASP A 45 2.23 1.96 -11.66
N LEU A 46 1.51 2.72 -10.81
CA LEU A 46 2.10 3.50 -9.74
C LEU A 46 2.89 2.64 -8.74
N PRO A 47 2.30 1.63 -8.07
CA PRO A 47 3.04 0.74 -7.20
C PRO A 47 4.02 -0.17 -7.95
N ALA A 48 3.72 -0.61 -9.18
CA ALA A 48 4.64 -1.47 -9.95
C ALA A 48 5.97 -0.76 -10.27
N GLU A 49 5.91 0.46 -10.79
CA GLU A 49 7.10 1.29 -11.04
C GLU A 49 7.76 1.73 -9.73
N GLY A 50 6.95 1.99 -8.70
CA GLY A 50 7.42 2.24 -7.35
C GLY A 50 8.31 1.12 -6.84
N LEU A 51 7.86 -0.14 -6.88
CA LEU A 51 8.64 -1.30 -6.43
C LEU A 51 9.98 -1.43 -7.18
N THR A 52 9.96 -1.20 -8.50
CA THR A 52 11.17 -1.20 -9.32
C THR A 52 12.14 -0.10 -8.90
N SER A 53 11.64 1.13 -8.70
CA SER A 53 12.46 2.29 -8.33
C SER A 53 13.07 2.20 -6.93
N THR A 54 12.47 1.41 -6.02
CA THR A 54 12.93 1.25 -4.63
C THR A 54 13.76 0.00 -4.40
N ASN A 55 14.19 -0.68 -5.47
CA ASN A 55 14.90 -1.96 -5.40
C ASN A 55 14.14 -3.03 -4.59
N SER A 56 12.82 -2.95 -4.59
CA SER A 56 11.94 -3.99 -4.06
C SER A 56 11.75 -5.11 -5.08
N LYS A 57 11.25 -6.25 -4.63
CA LYS A 57 10.79 -7.33 -5.51
C LYS A 57 9.70 -6.76 -6.44
N PRO A 58 9.83 -6.94 -7.76
CA PRO A 58 8.94 -6.32 -8.73
C PRO A 58 7.52 -6.87 -8.65
N PHE A 59 6.57 -6.14 -9.23
CA PHE A 59 5.22 -6.66 -9.47
C PHE A 59 5.28 -7.98 -10.27
N GLY A 60 4.36 -8.91 -9.99
CA GLY A 60 4.36 -10.25 -10.57
C GLY A 60 5.35 -11.24 -9.95
N THR A 61 6.10 -10.84 -8.90
CA THR A 61 6.95 -11.78 -8.14
C THR A 61 6.11 -12.88 -7.46
N TRP A 62 4.90 -12.54 -7.03
CA TRP A 62 3.95 -13.48 -6.45
C TRP A 62 2.75 -13.60 -7.38
N PRO A 63 2.12 -14.79 -7.44
CA PRO A 63 0.86 -14.94 -8.15
C PRO A 63 -0.23 -14.09 -7.49
N ASP A 64 -1.24 -13.72 -8.28
CA ASP A 64 -2.44 -13.08 -7.78
C ASP A 64 -3.14 -13.97 -6.75
N TYR A 65 -3.70 -13.36 -5.70
CA TYR A 65 -4.36 -14.05 -4.60
C TYR A 65 -5.30 -13.10 -3.83
N PRO A 66 -6.53 -13.51 -3.47
CA PRO A 66 -7.09 -14.87 -3.57
C PRO A 66 -7.53 -15.30 -4.97
N ASP A 67 -7.93 -14.36 -5.82
CA ASP A 67 -8.43 -14.63 -7.17
C ASP A 67 -7.56 -13.95 -8.25
N GLU A 68 -7.78 -14.30 -9.51
CA GLU A 68 -7.10 -13.66 -10.64
C GLU A 68 -7.36 -12.15 -10.66
N GLY A 69 -6.30 -11.36 -10.85
CA GLY A 69 -6.33 -9.91 -10.75
C GLY A 69 -6.21 -9.36 -9.34
N ASP A 70 -6.27 -10.17 -8.27
CA ASP A 70 -5.96 -9.69 -6.91
C ASP A 70 -4.46 -9.58 -6.70
N TYR A 71 -3.93 -8.45 -7.17
CA TYR A 71 -2.50 -8.19 -7.21
C TYR A 71 -1.84 -8.25 -5.82
N VAL A 72 -0.72 -8.97 -5.78
CA VAL A 72 0.13 -9.10 -4.59
C VAL A 72 1.36 -8.21 -4.73
N TRP A 73 1.48 -7.23 -3.83
CA TRP A 73 2.51 -6.17 -3.89
C TRP A 73 3.70 -6.40 -2.96
N GLY A 74 3.71 -7.52 -2.22
CA GLY A 74 4.69 -7.78 -1.19
C GLY A 74 4.18 -8.75 -0.13
N ARG A 75 4.68 -8.60 1.09
CA ARG A 75 4.18 -9.39 2.22
C ARG A 75 2.90 -8.75 2.75
N ARG A 76 1.81 -9.51 2.79
CA ARG A 76 0.55 -9.05 3.37
C ARG A 76 0.71 -8.82 4.87
N THR A 77 0.40 -7.62 5.35
CA THR A 77 0.49 -7.22 6.75
C THR A 77 -0.87 -7.14 7.43
N ALA A 78 -1.93 -6.88 6.66
CA ALA A 78 -3.30 -6.87 7.14
C ALA A 78 -4.29 -7.20 6.02
N THR A 79 -5.49 -7.62 6.42
CA THR A 79 -6.68 -7.68 5.59
C THR A 79 -7.73 -6.84 6.30
N LEU A 80 -8.24 -5.80 5.63
CA LEU A 80 -9.24 -4.91 6.20
C LEU A 80 -10.61 -5.20 5.60
N THR A 81 -11.62 -5.33 6.47
CA THR A 81 -13.04 -5.49 6.12
C THR A 81 -13.90 -4.58 7.00
N ALA A 82 -15.21 -4.54 6.77
CA ALA A 82 -16.13 -3.79 7.61
C ALA A 82 -16.03 -4.20 9.10
N GLU A 83 -15.74 -5.47 9.37
CA GLU A 83 -15.61 -6.03 10.73
C GLU A 83 -14.21 -5.85 11.32
N SER A 84 -13.18 -5.65 10.48
CA SER A 84 -11.78 -5.61 10.90
C SER A 84 -11.01 -4.53 10.15
N HIS A 85 -11.17 -3.27 10.53
CA HIS A 85 -10.52 -2.12 9.88
C HIS A 85 -9.66 -1.28 10.84
N ALA A 86 -9.58 -1.67 12.12
CA ALA A 86 -8.72 -1.07 13.13
C ALA A 86 -7.29 -1.60 13.01
N GLY A 87 -6.63 -1.34 11.88
CA GLY A 87 -5.24 -1.74 11.61
C GLY A 87 -4.27 -0.56 11.73
N GLN A 88 -3.00 -0.82 12.04
CA GLN A 88 -1.93 0.18 11.93
C GLN A 88 -1.37 0.19 10.50
N LEU A 89 -1.97 0.99 9.62
CA LEU A 89 -1.36 1.27 8.32
C LEU A 89 -0.09 2.09 8.49
N LYS A 90 0.90 1.83 7.65
CA LYS A 90 2.15 2.58 7.61
C LYS A 90 2.34 3.27 6.26
N PRO A 91 2.92 4.48 6.21
CA PRO A 91 3.32 5.13 4.97
C PRO A 91 4.19 4.18 4.12
N GLY A 92 3.86 4.05 2.84
CA GLY A 92 4.57 3.22 1.87
C GLY A 92 4.02 1.81 1.71
N GLU A 93 3.06 1.40 2.53
CA GLU A 93 2.29 0.18 2.27
C GLU A 93 1.40 0.38 1.04
N VAL A 94 1.16 -0.70 0.31
CA VAL A 94 0.31 -0.72 -0.89
C VAL A 94 -1.03 -1.37 -0.52
N LEU A 95 -2.11 -0.69 -0.85
CA LEU A 95 -3.48 -1.13 -0.64
C LEU A 95 -4.02 -1.71 -1.95
N GLN A 96 -4.44 -2.97 -1.92
CA GLN A 96 -5.20 -3.60 -3.00
C GLN A 96 -6.67 -3.65 -2.59
N PHE A 97 -7.55 -3.03 -3.39
CA PHE A 97 -8.98 -2.94 -3.12
C PHE A 97 -9.75 -3.95 -3.98
N ARG A 98 -10.73 -4.62 -3.37
CA ARG A 98 -11.71 -5.48 -4.05
C ARG A 98 -13.12 -5.21 -3.52
N ASP A 99 -14.00 -4.74 -4.40
CA ASP A 99 -15.42 -4.44 -4.13
C ASP A 99 -15.64 -3.52 -2.92
N VAL A 100 -14.72 -2.57 -2.72
CA VAL A 100 -14.69 -1.71 -1.55
C VAL A 100 -15.71 -0.59 -1.66
N VAL A 101 -16.46 -0.39 -0.57
CA VAL A 101 -17.33 0.76 -0.36
C VAL A 101 -16.96 1.43 0.95
N ILE A 102 -16.52 2.68 0.89
CA ILE A 102 -16.20 3.48 2.06
C ILE A 102 -17.09 4.71 2.08
N VAL A 103 -17.79 4.93 3.19
CA VAL A 103 -18.64 6.09 3.43
C VAL A 103 -17.98 7.02 4.43
N THR A 104 -17.51 8.17 3.97
CA THR A 104 -16.94 9.21 4.82
C THR A 104 -18.01 10.26 5.14
N LYS A 105 -18.14 10.60 6.43
CA LYS A 105 -19.01 11.69 6.89
C LYS A 105 -18.14 12.89 7.25
N ALA A 106 -18.44 14.07 6.69
CA ALA A 106 -17.76 15.32 7.00
C ALA A 106 -18.80 16.40 7.28
N GLY A 107 -19.11 16.62 8.56
CA GLY A 107 -20.24 17.45 8.97
C GLY A 107 -21.55 16.91 8.41
N ASN A 108 -22.26 17.74 7.64
CA ASN A 108 -23.51 17.35 6.98
C ASN A 108 -23.31 16.67 5.61
N ALA A 109 -22.07 16.59 5.11
CA ALA A 109 -21.77 15.96 3.83
C ALA A 109 -21.45 14.47 4.01
N LYS A 110 -21.85 13.67 3.03
CA LYS A 110 -21.51 12.25 2.91
C LYS A 110 -20.82 12.03 1.57
N PHE A 111 -19.60 11.48 1.63
CA PHE A 111 -18.84 11.06 0.46
C PHE A 111 -18.81 9.54 0.42
N THR A 112 -18.86 8.96 -0.78
CA THR A 112 -18.75 7.50 -0.95
C THR A 112 -17.63 7.20 -1.94
N PHE A 113 -16.59 6.56 -1.44
CA PHE A 113 -15.54 5.96 -2.26
C PHE A 113 -15.97 4.54 -2.65
N ARG A 114 -15.84 4.22 -3.94
CA ARG A 114 -16.13 2.90 -4.49
C ARG A 114 -14.96 2.44 -5.33
N ALA A 115 -14.51 1.22 -5.10
CA ALA A 115 -13.47 0.57 -5.89
C ALA A 115 -13.85 -0.90 -6.10
N VAL A 116 -14.34 -1.24 -7.29
CA VAL A 116 -14.53 -2.65 -7.70
C VAL A 116 -13.17 -3.36 -7.71
N HIS A 117 -12.18 -2.68 -8.29
CA HIS A 117 -10.79 -3.09 -8.29
C HIS A 117 -9.90 -1.86 -8.39
N HIS A 118 -8.98 -1.69 -7.46
CA HIS A 118 -8.12 -0.51 -7.43
C HIS A 118 -6.86 -0.76 -6.61
N THR A 119 -5.86 0.12 -6.74
CA THR A 119 -4.64 0.08 -5.95
C THR A 119 -4.19 1.48 -5.58
N ALA A 120 -3.66 1.64 -4.36
CA ALA A 120 -3.10 2.91 -3.91
C ALA A 120 -1.92 2.71 -2.97
N VAL A 121 -1.07 3.73 -2.82
CA VAL A 121 0.03 3.77 -1.84
C VAL A 121 -0.41 4.59 -0.64
N VAL A 122 -0.19 4.09 0.58
CA VAL A 122 -0.43 4.85 1.81
C VAL A 122 0.58 5.99 1.92
N GLU A 123 0.10 7.23 2.00
CA GLU A 123 0.92 8.40 2.28
C GLU A 123 1.02 8.67 3.78
N SER A 124 -0.12 8.60 4.48
CA SER A 124 -0.19 8.78 5.93
C SER A 124 -1.44 8.15 6.50
N TYR A 125 -1.40 7.76 7.77
CA TYR A 125 -2.53 7.22 8.51
C TYR A 125 -2.67 7.92 9.87
N GLU A 126 -3.88 8.32 10.21
CA GLU A 126 -4.25 8.88 11.52
C GLU A 126 -5.12 7.87 12.28
N PRO A 127 -4.55 7.05 13.18
CA PRO A 127 -5.29 5.97 13.84
C PRO A 127 -6.49 6.45 14.67
N SER A 128 -6.42 7.65 15.25
CA SER A 128 -7.47 8.21 16.09
C SER A 128 -8.74 8.56 15.31
N SER A 129 -8.61 8.89 14.03
CA SER A 129 -9.74 9.26 13.16
C SER A 129 -10.07 8.22 12.10
N GLY A 130 -9.20 7.23 11.88
CA GLY A 130 -9.34 6.26 10.79
C GLY A 130 -8.99 6.82 9.40
N LEU A 131 -8.57 8.09 9.31
CA LEU A 131 -8.28 8.74 8.04
C LEU A 131 -6.95 8.28 7.45
N VAL A 132 -6.98 7.88 6.18
CA VAL A 132 -5.81 7.47 5.40
C VAL A 132 -5.70 8.40 4.21
N LYS A 133 -4.54 9.05 4.08
CA LYS A 133 -4.17 9.73 2.84
C LYS A 133 -3.49 8.72 1.93
N ILE A 134 -3.92 8.70 0.68
CA ILE A 134 -3.43 7.76 -0.32
C ILE A 134 -2.91 8.50 -1.55
N LEU A 135 -1.93 7.91 -2.22
CA LEU A 135 -1.42 8.32 -3.52
C LEU A 135 -1.86 7.27 -4.53
N GLU A 136 -2.59 7.71 -5.55
CA GLU A 136 -3.28 6.82 -6.48
C GLU A 136 -3.31 7.41 -7.89
N GLN A 137 -3.43 6.54 -8.89
CA GLN A 137 -3.59 6.92 -10.28
C GLN A 137 -4.81 6.20 -10.85
N ASN A 138 -5.39 6.74 -11.93
CA ASN A 138 -6.63 6.28 -12.54
C ASN A 138 -7.86 6.36 -11.61
N SER A 139 -7.79 7.21 -10.60
CA SER A 139 -8.91 7.49 -9.70
C SER A 139 -9.85 8.50 -10.36
N GLN A 140 -11.10 8.10 -10.57
CA GLN A 140 -12.13 8.91 -11.26
C GLN A 140 -11.72 9.32 -12.69
N GLY A 141 -11.04 8.42 -13.42
CA GLY A 141 -10.60 8.65 -14.80
C GLY A 141 -9.38 9.57 -14.95
N ARG A 142 -8.73 9.96 -13.84
CA ARG A 142 -7.51 10.77 -13.86
C ARG A 142 -6.30 9.85 -14.01
N ALA A 143 -5.79 9.70 -15.24
CA ALA A 143 -4.63 8.88 -15.58
C ALA A 143 -3.27 9.48 -15.13
N TYR A 144 -3.25 10.26 -14.04
CA TYR A 144 -2.06 10.82 -13.41
C TYR A 144 -2.17 10.65 -11.89
N VAL A 145 -1.03 10.69 -11.19
CA VAL A 145 -1.01 10.50 -9.73
C VAL A 145 -1.72 11.66 -9.03
N THR A 146 -2.65 11.31 -8.15
CA THR A 146 -3.43 12.23 -7.33
C THR A 146 -3.37 11.82 -5.87
N ARG A 147 -3.73 12.75 -4.99
CA ARG A 147 -3.92 12.47 -3.57
C ARG A 147 -5.41 12.23 -3.31
N GLY A 148 -5.70 11.14 -2.61
CA GLY A 148 -7.02 10.79 -2.10
C GLY A 148 -7.03 10.78 -0.58
N THR A 149 -8.23 10.72 -0.01
CA THR A 149 -8.43 10.44 1.42
C THR A 149 -9.59 9.47 1.57
N ILE A 150 -9.35 8.40 2.33
CA ILE A 150 -10.38 7.42 2.70
C ILE A 150 -10.48 7.37 4.23
N ASP A 151 -11.68 7.07 4.73
CA ASP A 151 -11.94 6.90 6.16
C ASP A 151 -12.24 5.42 6.44
N LEU A 152 -11.31 4.71 7.08
CA LEU A 152 -11.47 3.29 7.34
C LEU A 152 -12.62 2.97 8.29
N ASN A 153 -13.02 3.91 9.16
CA ASN A 153 -14.21 3.74 10.01
C ASN A 153 -15.51 3.74 9.19
N GLY A 154 -15.43 4.24 7.96
CA GLY A 154 -16.50 4.22 6.97
C GLY A 154 -16.52 2.98 6.08
N LEU A 155 -15.63 1.99 6.27
CA LEU A 155 -15.60 0.79 5.43
C LEU A 155 -16.85 -0.07 5.66
N GLN A 156 -17.71 -0.18 4.64
CA GLN A 156 -19.00 -0.87 4.73
C GLN A 156 -19.04 -2.20 3.99
N ALA A 157 -18.20 -2.37 2.98
CA ALA A 157 -18.15 -3.57 2.15
C ALA A 157 -16.79 -3.71 1.47
N GLY A 158 -16.51 -4.93 1.01
CA GLY A 158 -15.30 -5.27 0.27
C GLY A 158 -14.10 -5.58 1.16
N THR A 159 -12.97 -5.82 0.50
CA THR A 159 -11.71 -6.19 1.14
C THR A 159 -10.60 -5.24 0.70
N ILE A 160 -9.78 -4.82 1.66
CA ILE A 160 -8.52 -4.12 1.40
C ILE A 160 -7.39 -5.01 1.90
N TRP A 161 -6.54 -5.51 1.01
CA TRP A 161 -5.31 -6.18 1.42
C TRP A 161 -4.18 -5.16 1.50
N VAL A 162 -3.48 -5.17 2.63
CA VAL A 162 -2.37 -4.27 2.91
C VAL A 162 -1.08 -5.03 2.71
N TYR A 163 -0.23 -4.53 1.82
CA TYR A 163 1.04 -5.16 1.48
C TYR A 163 2.19 -4.24 1.83
N ARG A 164 3.21 -4.82 2.46
CA ARG A 164 4.50 -4.18 2.64
C ARG A 164 5.44 -4.58 1.50
N PRO A 165 5.99 -3.61 0.74
CA PRO A 165 7.07 -3.86 -0.20
C PRO A 165 8.18 -4.71 0.43
N GLN A 166 8.71 -5.66 -0.33
CA GLN A 166 9.81 -6.50 0.13
C GLN A 166 11.07 -6.13 -0.64
N PRO A 167 12.13 -5.66 0.03
CA PRO A 167 13.42 -5.44 -0.61
C PRO A 167 13.90 -6.70 -1.35
N LYS A 168 14.61 -6.54 -2.46
CA LYS A 168 15.41 -7.65 -2.99
C LYS A 168 16.46 -7.98 -1.94
N SER A 169 16.62 -9.26 -1.59
CA SER A 169 17.69 -9.68 -0.69
C SER A 169 19.00 -9.10 -1.19
N ALA A 170 19.79 -8.47 -0.32
CA ALA A 170 21.16 -8.11 -0.67
C ALA A 170 21.86 -9.43 -1.04
N SER A 171 22.20 -9.60 -2.31
CA SER A 171 23.06 -10.70 -2.73
C SER A 171 24.32 -10.58 -1.86
N SER A 172 24.57 -11.60 -1.04
CA SER A 172 25.86 -11.78 -0.39
C SER A 172 26.89 -11.79 -1.51
N ARG A 173 27.63 -10.69 -1.66
CA ARG A 173 28.87 -10.68 -2.44
C ARG A 173 29.96 -11.31 -1.60
#